data_AF-A0A661KVN3-F1
#
_entry.id   AF-A0A661KVN3-F1
#
_cell.length_a   1.000
_cell.length_b   1.000
_cell.length_c   1.000
_cell.angle_alpha   90.00
_cell.angle_beta   90.00
_cell.angle_gamma   90.00
#
_symmetry.space_group_name_H-M   'P 1'
#
loop_
_entity.id
_entity.type
_entity.pdbx_description
1 polymer ?
#
loop_
_entity_poly.entity_id
_entity_poly.type
_entity_poly.pdbx_seq_one_letter_code
_entity_poly.pdbx_strand_id
1 'polypeptide(L)' 'MSYFNRRFIKTGEFPKELGRAVNKAFDLRQRGDYREKVELTYEQVKPFLEYGREFVELVTKYLREKGQV' A
#
# COMPACT_ATOMS: atom_id res chain seq x y z
N MET A 1 -8.10 -0.24 4.66
CA MET A 1 -6.85 -0.90 5.11
C MET A 1 -7.06 -2.15 5.96
N SER A 2 -7.90 -2.12 7.01
CA SER A 2 -8.12 -3.29 7.89
C SER A 2 -8.58 -4.56 7.15
N TYR A 3 -9.50 -4.43 6.19
CA TYR A 3 -9.98 -5.55 5.38
C TYR A 3 -8.88 -6.17 4.52
N PHE A 4 -8.10 -5.35 3.81
CA PHE A 4 -6.97 -5.80 2.98
C PHE A 4 -5.94 -6.59 3.82
N ASN A 5 -5.54 -6.04 4.97
CA ASN A 5 -4.60 -6.72 5.86
C ASN A 5 -5.16 -8.05 6.39
N ARG A 6 -6.46 -8.10 6.73
CA ARG A 6 -7.10 -9.33 7.21
C ARG A 6 -7.16 -10.41 6.13
N ARG A 7 -7.49 -10.03 4.88
CA ARG A 7 -7.79 -10.98 3.81
C ARG A 7 -6.59 -11.43 2.99
N PHE A 8 -5.58 -10.59 2.86
CA PHE A 8 -4.46 -10.86 1.96
C PHE A 8 -3.12 -10.96 2.69
N ILE A 9 -2.92 -10.16 3.75
CA ILE A 9 -1.65 -10.16 4.48
C ILE A 9 -1.62 -11.24 5.56
N LYS A 10 -2.67 -11.34 6.39
CA LYS A 10 -2.74 -12.32 7.48
C LYS A 10 -2.92 -13.76 7.00
N THR A 11 -3.46 -13.95 5.80
CA THR A 11 -3.66 -15.24 5.14
C THR A 11 -2.42 -15.71 4.37
N GLY A 12 -1.43 -14.83 4.18
CA GLY A 12 -0.21 -15.16 3.43
C GLY A 12 -0.33 -15.03 1.91
N GLU A 13 -1.48 -14.58 1.38
CA GLU A 13 -1.66 -14.34 -0.07
C GLU A 13 -0.69 -13.27 -0.59
N PHE A 14 -0.38 -12.26 0.24
CA PHE A 14 0.61 -11.22 -0.05
C PHE A 14 1.64 -11.06 1.08
N PRO A 15 2.86 -10.60 0.76
CA PRO A 15 3.91 -10.41 1.74
C PRO A 15 3.56 -9.34 2.78
N LYS A 16 4.05 -9.50 4.01
CA LYS A 16 3.76 -8.57 5.13
C LYS A 16 4.25 -7.16 4.82
N GLU A 17 5.33 -7.05 4.08
CA GLU A 17 5.98 -5.83 3.63
C GLU A 17 5.02 -4.96 2.81
N LEU A 18 4.22 -5.59 1.94
CA LEU A 18 3.17 -4.91 1.18
C LEU A 18 2.13 -4.29 2.12
N GLY A 19 1.67 -5.04 3.12
CA GLY A 19 0.73 -4.53 4.13
C GLY A 19 1.29 -3.34 4.91
N ARG A 20 2.57 -3.39 5.28
CA ARG A 20 3.25 -2.27 5.96
C ARG A 20 3.34 -1.03 5.05
N ALA A 21 3.72 -1.22 3.79
CA ALA A 21 3.86 -0.14 2.82
C ALA A 21 2.52 0.57 2.58
N VAL A 22 1.44 -0.16 2.30
CA VAL A 22 0.13 0.47 2.04
C VAL A 22 -0.42 1.15 3.30
N ASN A 23 -0.24 0.55 4.49
CA ASN A 23 -0.64 1.19 5.75
C ASN A 23 0.13 2.51 5.99
N LYS A 24 1.44 2.53 5.71
CA LYS A 24 2.27 3.71 5.89
C LYS A 24 1.94 4.80 4.87
N ALA A 25 1.67 4.42 3.62
CA ALA A 25 1.20 5.35 2.58
C ALA A 25 -0.12 6.01 2.99
N PHE A 26 -1.06 5.22 3.52
CA PHE A 26 -2.35 5.72 4.00
C PHE A 26 -2.20 6.69 5.17
N ASP A 27 -1.33 6.38 6.14
CA ASP A 27 -1.02 7.28 7.26
C ASP A 27 -0.37 8.59 6.78
N LEU A 28 0.61 8.52 5.88
CA LEU A 28 1.24 9.71 5.30
C LEU A 28 0.20 10.59 4.60
N ARG A 29 -0.66 10.00 3.78
CA ARG A 29 -1.74 10.72 3.10
C ARG A 29 -2.70 11.37 4.11
N GLN A 30 -3.13 10.63 5.14
CA GLN A 30 -4.01 11.20 6.17
C GLN A 30 -3.38 12.38 6.90
N ARG A 31 -2.07 12.30 7.21
CA ARG A 31 -1.35 13.39 7.85
C ARG A 31 -1.20 14.60 6.93
N GLY A 32 -0.85 14.39 5.66
CA GLY A 32 -0.74 15.48 4.68
C GLY A 32 -2.08 16.15 4.35
N ASP A 33 -3.15 15.38 4.21
CA ASP A 33 -4.45 15.91 3.78
C ASP A 33 -5.26 16.55 4.92
N TYR A 34 -5.12 16.06 6.17
CA TYR A 34 -6.06 16.38 7.26
C TYR A 34 -5.42 16.87 8.56
N ARG A 35 -4.09 16.88 8.71
CA ARG A 35 -3.46 17.44 9.92
C ARG A 35 -2.85 18.80 9.63
N GLU A 36 -3.27 19.80 10.40
CA GLU A 36 -2.61 21.11 10.40
C GLU A 36 -1.14 20.95 10.82
N LYS A 37 -0.25 21.65 10.10
CA LYS A 37 1.21 21.70 10.30
C LYS A 37 1.99 20.41 9.97
N VAL A 38 1.48 19.55 9.07
CA VAL A 38 2.30 18.47 8.49
C VAL A 38 2.77 18.87 7.10
N GLU A 39 4.07 19.04 6.94
CA GLU A 39 4.73 19.10 5.64
C GLU A 39 5.44 17.76 5.38
N LEU A 40 5.09 17.10 4.29
CA LEU A 40 5.75 15.87 3.86
C LEU A 40 6.91 16.22 2.92
N THR A 41 8.10 15.71 3.21
CA THR A 41 9.26 15.91 2.34
C THR A 41 9.23 14.94 1.16
N TYR A 42 9.85 15.33 0.04
CA TYR A 42 10.00 14.45 -1.12
C TYR A 42 10.59 13.08 -0.76
N GLU A 43 11.64 13.05 0.06
CA GLU A 43 12.28 11.79 0.49
C GLU A 43 11.35 10.89 1.33
N GLN A 44 10.38 11.47 2.05
CA GLN A 44 9.37 10.68 2.77
C GLN A 44 8.36 10.03 1.84
N VAL A 45 8.07 10.62 0.68
CA VAL A 45 7.05 10.12 -0.27
C VAL A 45 7.64 9.34 -1.44
N LYS A 46 8.87 9.65 -1.88
CA LYS A 46 9.53 9.03 -3.04
C LYS A 46 9.50 7.49 -3.00
N PRO A 47 9.81 6.80 -1.87
CA PRO A 47 9.77 5.33 -1.84
C PRO A 47 8.40 4.73 -2.14
N PHE A 48 7.31 5.48 -1.91
CA PHE A 48 5.96 5.01 -2.17
C PHE A 48 5.59 4.98 -3.65
N LEU A 49 6.38 5.61 -4.52
CA LEU A 49 6.23 5.48 -5.97
C LEU A 49 6.62 4.07 -6.42
N GLU A 50 7.79 3.57 -6.01
CA GLU A 50 8.19 2.17 -6.22
C GLU A 50 7.18 1.20 -5.57
N TYR A 51 6.83 1.40 -4.29
CA TYR A 51 5.85 0.51 -3.64
C TYR A 51 4.49 0.51 -4.35
N GLY A 52 4.07 1.64 -4.92
CA GLY A 52 2.86 1.74 -5.72
C GLY A 52 2.92 0.88 -6.98
N ARG A 53 4.06 0.88 -7.68
CA ARG A 53 4.27 0.03 -8.86
C ARG A 53 4.25 -1.46 -8.48
N GLU A 54 5.02 -1.84 -7.46
CA GLU A 54 5.05 -3.22 -6.96
C GLU A 54 3.67 -3.71 -6.53
N PHE A 55 2.90 -2.85 -5.85
CA PHE A 55 1.53 -3.17 -5.45
C PHE A 55 0.63 -3.46 -6.65
N VAL A 56 0.65 -2.60 -7.68
CA VAL A 56 -0.18 -2.80 -8.88
C VAL A 56 0.24 -4.07 -9.62
N GLU A 57 1.55 -4.34 -9.74
CA GLU A 57 2.06 -5.55 -10.39
C GLU A 57 1.60 -6.82 -9.65
N LEU A 58 1.75 -6.86 -8.32
CA LEU A 58 1.35 -8.01 -7.50
C LEU A 58 -0.17 -8.25 -7.56
N VAL A 59 -0.97 -7.20 -7.44
CA VAL A 59 -2.43 -7.32 -7.51
C VAL A 59 -2.87 -7.74 -8.92
N THR A 60 -2.27 -7.19 -9.96
CA THR A 60 -2.58 -7.58 -11.35
C THR A 60 -2.26 -9.05 -11.59
N LYS A 61 -1.09 -9.52 -11.14
CA LYS A 61 -0.71 -10.93 -11.21
C LYS A 61 -1.72 -11.81 -10.47
N TYR A 62 -2.08 -11.44 -9.24
CA TYR A 62 -3.07 -12.17 -8.45
C TYR A 62 -4.42 -12.27 -9.17
N LEU A 63 -4.92 -11.17 -9.73
CA LEU A 63 -6.21 -11.15 -10.43
C LEU A 63 -6.19 -12.02 -11.70
N ARG A 64 -5.08 -12.02 -12.45
CA ARG A 64 -4.87 -12.91 -13.60
C ARG A 64 -4.89 -14.38 -13.20
N GLU A 65 -4.20 -14.74 -12.12
CA GLU A 65 -4.19 -16.11 -11.58
C GLU A 65 -5.59 -16.56 -11.11
N LYS A 66 -6.45 -15.62 -10.71
CA LYS A 66 -7.85 -15.88 -10.36
C LYS A 66 -8.82 -15.79 -11.55
N GLY A 67 -8.34 -15.50 -12.77
CA GLY A 67 -9.17 -15.35 -13.97
C GLY A 67 -10.11 -14.15 -13.94
N GLN A 68 -9.76 -13.10 -13.20
CA GLN A 68 -10.60 -11.92 -12.98
C GLN A 68 -10.24 -10.75 -13.91
N VAL A 69 -9.10 -10.81 -14.59
CA VAL A 69 -8.61 -9.87 -15.63
C VAL A 69 -7.66 -10.58 -16.59
#